data_AF-A0A3M1PFW8-F1
#
_entry.id   AF-A0A3M1PFW8-F1
#
_cell.length_a   1.000
_cell.length_b   1.000
_cell.length_c   1.000
_cell.angle_alpha   90.00
_cell.angle_beta   90.00
_cell.angle_gamma   90.00
#
_symmetry.space_group_name_H-M   'P 1'
#
loop_
_entity.id
_entity.type
_entity.pdbx_description
1 polymer ?
#
loop_
_entity_poly.entity_id
_entity_poly.type
_entity_poly.pdbx_seq_one_letter_code
_entity_poly.pdbx_strand_id
1 'polypeptide(L)'
;MYRQWLAPPSWSYVFKKARYFPFAAAWGYALSYARDLVRKSVSRGHQTGTWGPRYEGIDADLTARDLLEVCARQWVRSVERAMTHLGDLPADRVITVRYEDFVRQPLLHLERLARFLGIAPPVYGREYDFSFVSAQNIGKGFRRLDAAQQALILSQIDETLKRLDYLDDVKVVPASHEATWNSHASE
;
A
#
# COMPACT_ATOMS: atom_id res chain seq x y z
N MET A 1 -3.94 2.63 0.21
CA MET A 1 -3.80 3.85 1.02
C MET A 1 -5.08 4.68 0.98
N TYR A 2 -5.35 5.40 -0.11
CA TYR A 2 -6.48 6.34 -0.26
C TYR A 2 -7.85 5.78 0.20
N ARG A 3 -8.22 4.58 -0.26
CA ARG A 3 -9.49 3.93 0.16
C ARG A 3 -9.60 3.65 1.66
N GLN A 4 -8.47 3.42 2.34
CA GLN A 4 -8.45 3.13 3.77
C GLN A 4 -8.54 4.40 4.61
N TRP A 5 -8.07 5.52 4.08
CA TRP A 5 -8.29 6.84 4.68
C TRP A 5 -9.77 7.24 4.65
N LEU A 6 -10.51 6.82 3.63
CA LEU A 6 -11.95 7.09 3.48
C LEU A 6 -12.85 6.05 4.16
N ALA A 7 -12.30 4.92 4.61
CA ALA A 7 -13.10 3.83 5.16
C ALA A 7 -13.61 4.18 6.56
N PRO A 8 -14.93 4.12 6.82
CA PRO A 8 -15.44 4.29 8.17
C PRO A 8 -14.98 3.13 9.07
N PRO A 9 -14.83 3.34 10.39
CA PRO A 9 -14.44 2.28 11.31
C PRO A 9 -15.48 1.15 11.27
N SER A 10 -15.04 -0.06 10.91
CA SER A 10 -15.91 -1.24 10.90
C SER A 10 -16.04 -1.82 12.31
N TRP A 11 -17.08 -1.40 13.02
CA TRP A 11 -17.37 -1.86 14.39
C TRP A 11 -17.48 -3.40 14.48
N SER A 12 -18.04 -4.05 13.47
CA SER A 12 -18.10 -5.51 13.38
C SER A 12 -16.72 -6.18 13.37
N TYR A 13 -15.72 -5.56 12.75
CA TYR A 13 -14.34 -6.04 12.71
C TYR A 13 -13.64 -5.87 14.08
N VAL A 14 -13.91 -4.77 14.77
CA VAL A 14 -13.40 -4.53 16.13
C VAL A 14 -13.99 -5.53 17.12
N PHE A 15 -15.30 -5.78 17.09
CA PHE A 15 -15.95 -6.79 17.95
C PHE A 15 -15.46 -8.21 17.66
N LYS A 16 -15.15 -8.54 16.40
CA LYS A 16 -14.57 -9.83 16.03
C LYS A 16 -13.19 -10.03 16.64
N LYS A 17 -12.33 -8.99 16.66
CA LYS A 17 -11.02 -9.04 17.33
C LYS A 17 -11.13 -9.09 18.85
N ALA A 18 -12.09 -8.34 19.42
CA ALA A 18 -12.37 -8.34 20.85
C ALA A 18 -12.69 -9.75 21.37
N ARG A 19 -13.47 -10.56 20.62
CA ARG A 19 -13.82 -11.94 21.00
C ARG A 19 -12.62 -12.85 21.27
N TYR A 20 -11.49 -12.62 20.62
CA TYR A 20 -10.28 -13.44 20.77
C TYR A 20 -9.20 -12.78 21.65
N PHE A 21 -9.48 -11.58 22.19
CA PHE A 21 -8.55 -10.88 23.06
C PHE A 21 -8.70 -11.41 24.50
N PRO A 22 -7.63 -11.84 25.18
CA PRO A 22 -7.72 -12.41 26.53
C PRO A 22 -7.94 -11.30 27.56
N PHE A 23 -9.18 -10.83 27.69
CA PHE A 23 -9.57 -9.73 28.59
C PHE A 23 -9.15 -9.96 30.05
N ALA A 24 -9.16 -11.22 30.50
CA ALA A 24 -8.75 -11.60 31.86
C ALA A 24 -7.22 -11.48 32.10
N ALA A 25 -6.40 -11.60 31.05
CA ALA A 25 -4.93 -11.53 31.16
C ALA A 25 -4.38 -10.11 30.94
N ALA A 26 -5.20 -9.20 30.41
CA ALA A 26 -4.75 -7.90 29.90
C ALA A 26 -5.64 -6.73 30.36
N TRP A 27 -6.16 -6.78 31.59
CA TRP A 27 -7.04 -5.74 32.14
C TRP A 27 -6.41 -4.33 32.10
N GLY A 28 -5.12 -4.23 32.43
CA GLY A 28 -4.36 -2.97 32.32
C GLY A 28 -4.27 -2.44 30.88
N TYR A 29 -4.12 -3.33 29.90
CA TYR A 29 -4.05 -3.00 28.47
C TYR A 29 -5.43 -2.63 27.90
N ALA A 30 -6.49 -3.32 28.35
CA ALA A 30 -7.86 -2.99 27.98
C ALA A 30 -8.25 -1.59 28.46
N LEU A 31 -7.87 -1.22 29.69
CA LEU A 31 -8.08 0.14 30.22
C LEU A 31 -7.23 1.20 29.49
N SER A 32 -5.96 0.91 29.16
CA SER A 32 -5.14 1.86 28.39
C SER A 32 -5.70 2.05 26.98
N TYR A 33 -6.13 0.98 26.32
CA TYR A 33 -6.76 1.03 25.00
C TYR A 33 -8.10 1.78 25.02
N ALA A 34 -8.94 1.54 26.03
CA ALA A 34 -10.19 2.28 26.24
C ALA A 34 -9.92 3.77 26.49
N ARG A 35 -8.90 4.11 27.29
CA ARG A 35 -8.48 5.50 27.52
C ARG A 35 -7.98 6.17 26.24
N ASP A 36 -7.20 5.46 25.42
CA ASP A 36 -6.73 5.98 24.13
C ASP A 36 -7.88 6.17 23.13
N LEU A 37 -8.89 5.29 23.15
CA LEU A 37 -10.11 5.45 22.35
C LEU A 37 -10.94 6.66 22.79
N VAL A 38 -11.10 6.86 24.10
CA VAL A 38 -11.79 8.05 24.66
C VAL A 38 -10.99 9.33 24.38
N ARG A 39 -9.66 9.30 24.50
CA ARG A 39 -8.81 10.46 24.14
C ARG A 39 -8.92 10.81 22.65
N LYS A 40 -8.99 9.80 21.79
CA LYS A 40 -9.23 9.98 20.34
C LYS A 40 -10.64 10.47 20.02
N SER A 41 -11.64 10.21 20.85
CA SER A 41 -13.01 10.69 20.64
C SER A 41 -13.28 12.08 21.24
N VAL A 42 -12.54 12.47 22.27
CA VAL A 42 -12.62 13.78 22.94
C VAL A 42 -11.77 14.85 22.24
N SER A 43 -10.72 14.46 21.51
CA SER A 43 -9.92 15.37 20.66
C SER A 43 -10.61 15.73 19.33
N ARG A 44 -11.90 16.08 19.38
CA ARG A 44 -12.73 16.62 18.27
C ARG A 44 -12.25 17.98 17.75
N GLY A 45 -10.95 18.25 17.78
CA GLY A 45 -10.27 19.31 17.06
C GLY A 45 -9.25 18.69 16.09
N HIS A 46 -9.62 18.61 14.82
CA HIS A 46 -8.69 18.67 13.68
C HIS A 46 -7.63 17.57 13.45
N GLN A 47 -7.74 16.37 14.05
CA GLN A 47 -6.87 15.25 13.63
C GLN A 47 -7.69 13.99 13.33
N THR A 48 -8.18 13.89 12.09
CA THR A 48 -8.51 12.60 11.47
C THR A 48 -7.30 11.70 11.66
N GLY A 49 -7.47 10.61 12.43
CA GLY A 49 -6.36 9.70 12.74
C GLY A 49 -5.67 9.27 11.45
N THR A 50 -4.37 9.54 11.34
CA THR A 50 -3.59 9.15 10.15
C THR A 50 -3.65 7.64 9.96
N TRP A 51 -3.94 7.22 8.72
CA TRP A 51 -3.80 5.83 8.34
C TRP A 51 -2.37 5.56 7.85
N GLY A 52 -1.67 4.59 8.45
CA GLY A 52 -0.32 4.17 8.03
C GLY A 52 0.83 4.97 8.66
N PRO A 53 2.06 4.88 8.09
CA PRO A 53 3.25 5.53 8.65
C PRO A 53 3.12 7.06 8.67
N ARG A 54 3.38 7.70 9.81
CA ARG A 54 3.38 9.17 9.91
C ARG A 54 4.71 9.73 9.43
N TYR A 55 4.66 10.85 8.70
CA TYR A 55 5.83 11.66 8.38
C TYR A 55 5.71 13.05 9.01
N GLU A 56 6.84 13.71 9.20
CA GLU A 56 6.89 15.06 9.75
C GLU A 56 6.15 16.04 8.82
N GLY A 57 5.22 16.81 9.38
CA GLY A 57 4.39 17.75 8.61
C GLY A 57 3.11 17.17 8.02
N ILE A 58 2.79 15.88 8.24
CA ILE A 58 1.57 15.27 7.68
C ILE A 58 0.28 15.97 8.11
N ASP A 59 0.21 16.49 9.35
CA ASP A 59 -1.00 17.16 9.84
C ASP A 59 -1.22 18.51 9.13
N ALA A 60 -0.14 19.21 8.76
CA ALA A 60 -0.23 20.44 7.96
C ALA A 60 -0.55 20.12 6.50
N ASP A 61 0.02 19.05 5.94
CA ASP A 61 -0.31 18.61 4.59
C ASP A 61 -1.79 18.15 4.49
N LEU A 62 -2.36 17.55 5.55
CA LEU A 62 -3.77 17.17 5.61
C LEU A 62 -4.75 18.36 5.62
N THR A 63 -4.32 19.54 6.07
CA THR A 63 -5.16 20.75 6.06
C THR A 63 -4.97 21.58 4.79
N ALA A 64 -3.81 21.48 4.14
CA ALA A 64 -3.43 22.34 3.01
C ALA A 64 -3.48 21.65 1.64
N ARG A 65 -3.54 20.31 1.57
CA ARG A 65 -3.40 19.55 0.32
C ARG A 65 -4.54 18.56 0.10
N ASP A 66 -4.66 18.10 -1.13
CA ASP A 66 -5.56 17.00 -1.46
C ASP A 66 -5.10 15.69 -0.80
N LEU A 67 -6.06 14.89 -0.33
CA LEU A 67 -5.76 13.63 0.36
C LEU A 67 -4.97 12.63 -0.50
N LEU A 68 -5.17 12.64 -1.83
CA LEU A 68 -4.42 11.81 -2.77
C LEU A 68 -2.95 12.24 -2.83
N GLU A 69 -2.70 13.56 -2.79
CA GLU A 69 -1.35 14.11 -2.70
C GLU A 69 -0.68 13.74 -1.37
N VAL A 70 -1.41 13.86 -0.25
CA VAL A 70 -0.92 13.43 1.07
C VAL A 70 -0.58 11.93 1.06
N CYS A 71 -1.42 11.09 0.44
CA CYS A 71 -1.15 9.65 0.29
C CYS A 71 0.11 9.38 -0.55
N ALA A 72 0.31 10.12 -1.65
CA ALA A 72 1.47 9.99 -2.51
C ALA A 72 2.76 10.37 -1.76
N ARG A 73 2.74 11.52 -1.06
CA ARG A 73 3.84 11.96 -0.18
C ARG A 73 4.14 10.96 0.92
N GLN A 74 3.12 10.45 1.57
CA GLN A 74 3.26 9.43 2.62
C GLN A 74 3.92 8.16 2.08
N TRP A 75 3.56 7.73 0.87
CA TRP A 75 4.19 6.60 0.19
C TRP A 75 5.67 6.87 -0.09
N VAL A 76 6.00 8.02 -0.70
CA VAL A 76 7.39 8.41 -1.00
C VAL A 76 8.24 8.39 0.27
N ARG A 77 7.80 9.10 1.31
CA ARG A 77 8.55 9.18 2.58
C ARG A 77 8.77 7.81 3.20
N SER A 78 7.78 6.92 3.12
CA SER A 78 7.89 5.56 3.67
C SER A 78 8.87 4.72 2.88
N VAL A 79 8.77 4.74 1.55
CA VAL A 79 9.59 3.94 0.64
C VAL A 79 11.04 4.41 0.66
N GLU A 80 11.29 5.72 0.53
CA GLU A 80 12.65 6.25 0.54
C GLU A 80 13.35 6.00 1.87
N ARG A 81 12.65 6.17 2.99
CA ARG A 81 13.23 5.89 4.31
C ARG A 81 13.54 4.39 4.49
N ALA A 82 12.66 3.52 3.99
CA ALA A 82 12.93 2.08 3.98
C ALA A 82 14.14 1.75 3.10
N MET A 83 14.24 2.31 1.88
CA MET A 83 15.37 2.10 0.99
C MET A 83 16.69 2.57 1.61
N THR A 84 16.71 3.75 2.24
CA THR A 84 17.91 4.27 2.91
C THR A 84 18.34 3.33 4.04
N HIS A 85 17.46 3.06 5.00
CA HIS A 85 17.83 2.27 6.17
C HIS A 85 18.11 0.79 5.85
N LEU A 86 17.43 0.21 4.85
CA LEU A 86 17.75 -1.13 4.38
C LEU A 86 19.05 -1.14 3.58
N GLY A 87 19.40 -0.06 2.89
CA GLY A 87 20.67 0.09 2.20
C GLY A 87 21.89 0.14 3.14
N ASP A 88 21.68 0.53 4.40
CA ASP A 88 22.72 0.51 5.44
C ASP A 88 23.02 -0.91 5.97
N LEU A 89 22.15 -1.89 5.67
CA LEU A 89 22.34 -3.28 6.07
C LEU A 89 23.20 -4.05 5.05
N PRO A 90 23.96 -5.06 5.50
CA PRO A 90 24.62 -6.00 4.61
C PRO A 90 23.67 -6.63 3.58
N ALA A 91 24.13 -6.81 2.34
CA ALA A 91 23.31 -7.32 1.24
C ALA A 91 22.74 -8.74 1.47
N ASP A 92 23.41 -9.55 2.28
CA ASP A 92 22.95 -10.88 2.71
C ASP A 92 21.83 -10.83 3.77
N ARG A 93 21.48 -9.63 4.26
CA ARG A 93 20.40 -9.39 5.23
C ARG A 93 19.20 -8.66 4.65
N VAL A 94 19.22 -8.32 3.37
CA VAL A 94 18.11 -7.67 2.69
C VAL A 94 17.77 -8.39 1.38
N ILE A 95 16.49 -8.71 1.20
CA ILE A 95 15.96 -9.23 -0.06
C ILE A 95 14.78 -8.39 -0.53
N THR A 96 14.91 -7.83 -1.74
CA THR A 96 13.85 -7.05 -2.39
C THR A 96 13.06 -7.91 -3.36
N VAL A 97 11.74 -7.97 -3.19
CA VAL A 97 10.85 -8.70 -4.09
C VAL A 97 9.86 -7.71 -4.71
N ARG A 98 9.92 -7.56 -6.04
CA ARG A 98 8.92 -6.79 -6.80
C ARG A 98 7.61 -7.58 -6.83
N TYR A 99 6.51 -6.90 -6.53
CA TYR A 99 5.19 -7.53 -6.51
C TYR A 99 4.85 -8.14 -7.87
N GLU A 100 5.15 -7.40 -8.94
CA GLU A 100 4.85 -7.75 -10.32
C GLU A 100 5.58 -9.02 -10.75
N ASP A 101 6.85 -9.16 -10.36
CA ASP A 101 7.64 -10.35 -10.67
C ASP A 101 7.13 -11.55 -9.87
N PHE A 102 6.84 -11.34 -8.57
CA PHE A 102 6.29 -12.38 -7.71
C PHE A 102 4.98 -12.96 -8.24
N VAL A 103 4.00 -12.12 -8.60
CA VAL A 103 2.70 -12.64 -9.07
C VAL A 103 2.75 -13.25 -10.47
N ARG A 104 3.80 -12.97 -11.25
CA ARG A 104 4.04 -13.60 -12.55
C ARG A 104 4.80 -14.92 -12.41
N GLN A 105 5.72 -15.01 -11.45
CA GLN A 105 6.61 -16.15 -11.26
C GLN A 105 6.72 -16.55 -9.77
N PRO A 106 5.61 -16.92 -9.11
CA PRO A 106 5.57 -17.07 -7.65
C PRO A 106 6.53 -18.14 -7.13
N LEU A 107 6.62 -19.29 -7.82
CA LEU A 107 7.52 -20.38 -7.43
C LEU A 107 8.99 -19.94 -7.45
N LEU A 108 9.42 -19.26 -8.52
CA LEU A 108 10.80 -18.76 -8.65
C LEU A 108 11.16 -17.83 -7.49
N HIS A 109 10.28 -16.88 -7.17
CA HIS A 109 10.55 -15.91 -6.10
C HIS A 109 10.47 -16.54 -4.69
N LEU A 110 9.59 -17.53 -4.47
CA LEU A 110 9.55 -18.28 -3.22
C LEU A 110 10.80 -19.13 -3.00
N GLU A 111 11.31 -19.80 -4.04
CA GLU A 111 12.56 -20.54 -3.95
C GLU A 111 13.74 -19.61 -3.64
N ARG A 112 13.76 -18.42 -4.25
CA ARG A 112 14.76 -17.39 -3.96
C ARG A 112 14.69 -16.92 -2.50
N LEU A 113 13.48 -16.71 -1.98
CA LEU A 113 13.26 -16.35 -0.58
C LEU A 113 13.67 -17.47 0.38
N ALA A 114 13.30 -18.71 0.09
CA ALA A 114 13.66 -19.87 0.91
C ALA A 114 15.19 -20.01 1.03
N ARG A 115 15.90 -19.90 -0.11
CA ARG A 115 17.37 -19.91 -0.15
C ARG A 115 17.96 -18.77 0.67
N PHE A 116 17.44 -17.55 0.52
CA PHE A 116 17.88 -16.39 1.27
C PHE A 116 17.69 -16.56 2.79
N LEU A 117 16.57 -17.16 3.21
CA LEU A 117 16.27 -17.41 4.62
C LEU A 117 16.97 -18.65 5.20
N GLY A 118 17.71 -19.43 4.38
CA GLY A 118 18.32 -20.70 4.79
C GLY A 118 17.30 -21.80 5.10
N ILE A 119 16.09 -21.69 4.53
CA ILE A 119 15.01 -22.67 4.71
C ILE A 119 15.08 -23.64 3.54
N ALA A 120 15.07 -24.94 3.82
CA ALA A 120 14.93 -25.96 2.76
C ALA A 120 13.64 -25.65 2.00
N PRO A 121 13.67 -25.48 0.66
CA PRO A 121 12.48 -25.13 -0.09
C PRO A 121 11.38 -26.13 0.25
N PRO A 122 10.26 -25.70 0.84
CA PRO A 122 9.07 -26.54 0.95
C PRO A 122 8.71 -27.10 -0.42
N VAL A 123 7.91 -28.16 -0.44
CA VAL A 123 7.42 -28.79 -1.68
C VAL A 123 6.37 -27.88 -2.36
N TYR A 124 6.70 -26.60 -2.58
CA TYR A 124 5.86 -25.59 -3.20
C TYR A 124 5.49 -25.99 -4.64
N GLY A 125 6.39 -26.67 -5.34
CA GLY A 125 6.26 -26.94 -6.78
C GLY A 125 5.43 -28.18 -7.15
N ARG A 126 5.07 -29.07 -6.21
CA ARG A 126 4.22 -30.25 -6.50
C ARG A 126 2.89 -30.26 -5.77
N GLU A 127 2.79 -29.60 -4.61
CA GLU A 127 1.62 -29.70 -3.74
C GLU A 127 0.89 -28.37 -3.53
N TYR A 128 1.52 -27.24 -3.88
CA TYR A 128 0.92 -25.93 -3.63
C TYR A 128 0.26 -25.36 -4.88
N ASP A 129 -1.05 -25.15 -4.79
CA ASP A 129 -1.83 -24.48 -5.82
C ASP A 129 -1.60 -22.96 -5.75
N PHE A 130 -1.09 -22.38 -6.84
CA PHE A 130 -0.92 -20.93 -6.99
C PHE A 130 -2.03 -20.27 -7.81
N SER A 131 -3.13 -20.96 -8.10
CA SER A 131 -4.27 -20.43 -8.88
C SER A 131 -4.87 -19.13 -8.31
N PHE A 132 -4.74 -18.93 -6.99
CA PHE A 132 -5.19 -17.71 -6.31
C PHE A 132 -4.20 -16.53 -6.45
N VAL A 133 -2.96 -16.78 -6.88
CA VAL A 133 -1.96 -15.73 -7.16
C VAL A 133 -2.17 -15.24 -8.59
N SER A 134 -2.44 -13.95 -8.74
CA SER A 134 -2.81 -13.40 -10.03
C SER A 134 -2.18 -12.04 -10.31
N ALA A 135 -1.62 -11.91 -11.51
CA ALA A 135 -1.13 -10.65 -12.07
C ALA A 135 -2.25 -9.67 -12.46
N GLN A 136 -3.52 -10.05 -12.36
CA GLN A 136 -4.66 -9.21 -12.77
C GLN A 136 -4.71 -7.86 -12.02
N ASN A 137 -4.14 -7.75 -10.83
CA ASN A 137 -4.19 -6.52 -10.04
C ASN A 137 -3.10 -5.49 -10.40
N ILE A 138 -2.15 -5.84 -11.27
CA ILE A 138 -1.10 -4.93 -11.72
C ILE A 138 -1.72 -3.72 -12.43
N GLY A 139 -1.38 -2.53 -11.95
CA GLY A 139 -1.84 -1.25 -12.47
C GLY A 139 -3.33 -0.92 -12.29
N LYS A 140 -4.16 -1.81 -11.69
CA LYS A 140 -5.60 -1.56 -11.47
C LYS A 140 -5.86 -0.31 -10.65
N GLY A 141 -5.00 -0.02 -9.66
CA GLY A 141 -5.14 1.16 -8.80
C GLY A 141 -4.94 2.45 -9.57
N PHE A 142 -3.90 2.50 -10.41
CA PHE A 142 -3.55 3.69 -11.19
C PHE A 142 -4.57 3.98 -12.30
N ARG A 143 -5.01 2.93 -13.03
CA ARG A 143 -6.03 3.05 -14.11
C ARG A 143 -7.40 3.55 -13.67
N ARG A 144 -7.69 3.54 -12.37
CA ARG A 144 -8.97 4.02 -11.81
C ARG A 144 -8.97 5.52 -11.51
N LEU A 145 -7.82 6.17 -11.60
CA LEU A 145 -7.66 7.60 -11.38
C LEU A 145 -7.87 8.34 -12.69
N ASP A 146 -8.46 9.53 -12.62
CA ASP A 146 -8.54 10.41 -13.79
C ASP A 146 -7.18 11.03 -14.14
N ALA A 147 -7.08 11.70 -15.28
CA ALA A 147 -5.81 12.27 -15.76
C ALA A 147 -5.21 13.31 -14.80
N ALA A 148 -6.04 14.13 -14.14
CA ALA A 148 -5.57 15.14 -13.20
C ALA A 148 -5.03 14.49 -11.91
N GLN A 149 -5.71 13.47 -11.40
CA GLN A 149 -5.28 12.66 -10.28
C GLN A 149 -4.00 11.88 -10.57
N GLN A 150 -3.87 11.30 -11.76
CA GLN A 150 -2.66 10.62 -12.20
C GLN A 150 -1.48 11.60 -12.26
N ALA A 151 -1.67 12.77 -12.87
CA ALA A 151 -0.65 13.82 -12.93
C ALA A 151 -0.24 14.32 -11.54
N LEU A 152 -1.22 14.53 -10.65
CA LEU A 152 -0.98 14.92 -9.26
C LEU A 152 -0.11 13.89 -8.55
N ILE A 153 -0.45 12.60 -8.62
CA ILE A 153 0.35 11.53 -7.99
C ILE A 153 1.75 11.46 -8.62
N LEU A 154 1.83 11.43 -9.95
CA LEU A 154 3.10 11.30 -10.67
C LEU A 154 4.06 12.44 -10.31
N SER A 155 3.56 13.67 -10.16
CA SER A 155 4.37 14.80 -9.72
C SER A 155 5.02 14.62 -8.34
N GLN A 156 4.50 13.72 -7.51
CA GLN A 156 5.06 13.41 -6.19
C GLN A 156 5.97 12.18 -6.22
N ILE A 157 5.68 11.17 -7.05
CA ILE A 157 6.29 9.83 -6.94
C ILE A 157 7.28 9.47 -8.04
N ASP A 158 7.39 10.25 -9.12
CA ASP A 158 8.16 9.88 -10.32
C ASP A 158 9.65 9.60 -10.03
N GLU A 159 10.30 10.43 -9.23
CA GLU A 159 11.70 10.24 -8.85
C GLU A 159 11.92 8.95 -8.06
N THR A 160 11.02 8.66 -7.11
CA THR A 160 11.08 7.39 -6.36
C THR A 160 10.81 6.20 -7.26
N LEU A 161 9.90 6.30 -8.23
CA LEU A 161 9.66 5.24 -9.22
C LEU A 161 10.86 5.02 -10.14
N LYS A 162 11.55 6.10 -10.58
CA LYS A 162 12.81 5.99 -11.34
C LYS A 162 13.86 5.21 -10.55
N ARG A 163 14.04 5.56 -9.27
CA ARG A 163 15.01 4.88 -8.39
C ARG A 163 14.69 3.40 -8.16
N LEU A 164 13.42 3.02 -8.25
CA LEU A 164 12.96 1.65 -8.09
C LEU A 164 12.85 0.88 -9.41
N ASP A 165 13.19 1.49 -10.55
CA ASP A 165 13.09 0.89 -11.89
C ASP A 165 11.64 0.54 -12.30
N TYR A 166 10.70 1.45 -11.97
CA TYR A 166 9.26 1.34 -12.27
C TYR A 166 8.72 2.39 -13.24
N LEU A 167 9.51 3.42 -13.61
CA LEU A 167 8.96 4.53 -14.41
C LEU A 167 8.45 4.06 -15.77
N ASP A 168 9.14 3.10 -16.40
CA ASP A 168 8.75 2.58 -17.70
C ASP A 168 7.47 1.74 -17.62
N ASP A 169 7.26 1.02 -16.52
CA ASP A 169 6.02 0.26 -16.27
C ASP A 169 4.78 1.16 -16.15
N VAL A 170 4.96 2.39 -15.66
CA VAL A 170 3.85 3.34 -15.47
C VAL A 170 3.52 4.10 -16.77
N LYS A 171 4.50 4.34 -17.64
CA LYS A 171 4.31 5.01 -18.95
C LYS A 171 3.68 4.11 -20.02
N VAL A 172 3.71 2.79 -19.86
CA VAL A 172 3.19 1.81 -20.84
C VAL A 172 1.67 1.62 -20.74
N VAL A 173 0.98 2.28 -19.80
CA VAL A 173 -0.50 2.31 -19.78
C VAL A 173 -0.96 3.39 -20.77
N PRO A 174 -1.60 3.05 -21.90
CA PRO A 174 -1.95 4.05 -22.90
C PRO A 174 -2.91 5.07 -22.31
N ALA A 175 -2.58 6.35 -22.48
CA ALA A 175 -3.55 7.42 -22.38
C ALA A 175 -4.64 7.18 -23.44
N SER A 176 -5.90 7.26 -23.01
CA SER A 176 -7.10 7.42 -23.83
C SER A 176 -7.40 6.37 -24.91
N HIS A 177 -8.37 5.51 -24.58
CA HIS A 177 -9.44 5.16 -25.52
C HIS A 177 -10.31 6.42 -25.75
N GLU A 178 -9.80 7.40 -26.48
CA GLU A 178 -10.59 8.50 -27.07
C GLU A 178 -10.37 8.48 -28.59
N ALA A 179 -11.07 7.60 -29.29
CA ALA A 179 -11.40 7.76 -30.70
C ALA A 179 -12.21 6.54 -31.18
N THR A 180 -13.52 6.54 -30.93
CA THR A 180 -14.56 5.96 -31.83
C THR A 180 -15.93 6.17 -31.18
N TRP A 181 -16.45 7.40 -31.18
CA TRP A 181 -17.88 7.65 -30.98
C TRP A 181 -18.41 8.84 -31.81
N ASN A 182 -17.76 9.20 -32.92
CA ASN A 182 -18.27 10.17 -33.89
C ASN A 182 -18.06 9.66 -35.32
N SER A 183 -18.80 8.63 -35.71
CA SER A 183 -18.98 8.29 -37.13
C SER A 183 -20.05 7.20 -37.31
N HIS A 184 -21.27 7.41 -36.80
CA HIS A 184 -22.51 6.80 -37.33
C HIS A 184 -23.72 7.62 -36.84
N ALA A 185 -23.82 8.85 -37.33
CA ALA A 185 -25.05 9.65 -37.28
C ALA A 185 -24.99 10.69 -38.42
N SER A 186 -24.97 10.21 -39.66
CA SER A 186 -25.34 10.93 -40.88
C SER A 186 -25.25 9.92 -42.03
N GLU A 187 -26.36 9.24 -42.29
CA GLU A 187 -26.96 8.98 -43.61
C GLU A 187 -28.22 8.13 -43.44
#